data_AF-A0A9P0HTN1-F1
#
_entry.id   AF-A0A9P0HTN1-F1
#
_cell.length_a   1.000
_cell.length_b   1.000
_cell.length_c   1.000
_cell.angle_alpha   90.00
_cell.angle_beta   90.00
_cell.angle_gamma   90.00
#
_symmetry.space_group_name_H-M   'P 1'
#
loop_
_entity.id
_entity.type
_entity.pdbx_description
1 polymer ?
#
loop_
_entity_poly.entity_id
_entity_poly.type
_entity_poly.pdbx_seq_one_letter_code
_entity_poly.pdbx_strand_id
1 'polypeptide(L)'
;MYPLVILSALSLAALVHSHDYYPCEPCKGEECYVQPEGCKYGIAKDACGRWQCMAGPGQRCGGRDSHLGKCGDGMTCKCGKCRGCSIDRFKAGIIECDANTTPVCY
;
A
#
# COMPACT_ATOMS: atom_id res chain seq x y z
N MET A 1 22.53 -37.65 -19.41
CA MET A 1 21.80 -36.63 -20.20
C MET A 1 20.43 -36.30 -19.58
N TYR A 2 19.60 -37.27 -19.22
CA TYR A 2 18.30 -37.04 -18.55
C TYR A 2 18.31 -36.30 -17.20
N PRO A 3 19.24 -36.53 -16.25
CA PRO A 3 19.13 -35.92 -14.90
C PRO A 3 19.35 -34.41 -14.91
N LEU A 4 20.22 -33.90 -15.79
CA LEU A 4 20.45 -32.47 -15.98
C LEU A 4 19.23 -31.77 -16.59
N VAL A 5 18.52 -32.44 -17.49
CA VAL A 5 17.29 -31.91 -18.11
C VAL A 5 16.12 -31.88 -17.12
N ILE A 6 16.04 -32.87 -16.22
CA ILE A 6 15.03 -32.91 -15.16
C ILE A 6 15.28 -31.80 -14.13
N LEU A 7 16.53 -31.59 -13.71
CA LEU A 7 16.91 -30.53 -12.78
C LEU A 7 16.65 -29.13 -13.36
N SER A 8 16.95 -28.91 -14.65
CA SER A 8 16.66 -27.63 -15.30
C SER A 8 15.16 -27.38 -15.44
N ALA A 9 14.36 -28.41 -15.76
CA ALA A 9 12.91 -28.30 -15.84
C ALA A 9 12.27 -27.98 -14.47
N LEU A 10 12.74 -28.62 -13.39
CA LEU A 10 12.25 -28.36 -12.03
C LEU A 10 12.59 -26.93 -11.55
N SER A 11 13.78 -26.43 -11.86
CA SER A 11 14.19 -25.08 -11.49
C SER A 11 13.45 -24.00 -12.29
N LEU A 12 13.19 -24.23 -13.58
CA LEU A 12 12.31 -23.39 -14.39
C LEU A 12 10.87 -23.40 -13.86
N ALA A 13 10.33 -24.57 -13.48
CA ALA A 13 9.02 -24.66 -12.87
C ALA A 13 8.94 -23.89 -11.54
N ALA A 14 9.95 -23.98 -10.69
CA ALA A 14 10.00 -23.22 -9.42
C ALA A 14 9.99 -21.70 -9.64
N LEU A 15 10.69 -21.21 -10.66
CA LEU A 15 10.69 -19.79 -11.04
C LEU A 15 9.34 -19.32 -11.60
N VAL A 16 8.60 -20.19 -12.30
CA VAL A 16 7.24 -19.86 -12.79
C VAL A 16 6.23 -19.82 -11.64
N HIS A 17 6.44 -20.60 -10.58
CA HIS A 17 5.55 -20.67 -9.42
C HIS A 17 5.90 -19.69 -8.28
N SER A 18 6.96 -18.89 -8.41
CA SER A 18 7.14 -17.71 -7.54
C SER A 18 6.15 -16.62 -7.95
N HIS A 19 4.86 -16.95 -7.90
CA HIS A 19 3.78 -16.00 -8.05
C HIS A 19 3.89 -14.97 -6.92
N ASP A 20 3.76 -13.70 -7.30
CA ASP A 20 3.73 -12.55 -6.42
C ASP A 20 2.90 -12.84 -5.15
N TYR A 21 3.57 -12.88 -4.00
CA TYR A 21 2.87 -13.06 -2.71
C TYR A 21 2.13 -11.77 -2.39
N TYR A 22 0.81 -11.78 -2.60
CA TYR A 22 -0.09 -10.73 -2.15
C TYR A 22 -0.67 -11.06 -0.77
N PRO A 23 -0.86 -10.06 0.10
CA PRO A 23 -1.50 -10.26 1.41
C PRO A 23 -3.03 -10.46 1.31
N CYS A 24 -3.61 -10.43 0.10
CA CYS A 24 -5.03 -10.61 -0.20
C CYS A 24 -5.21 -11.18 -1.62
N GLU A 25 -6.44 -11.58 -1.97
CA GLU A 25 -6.76 -11.94 -3.36
C GLU A 25 -6.67 -10.68 -4.26
N PRO A 26 -5.95 -10.73 -5.40
CA PRO A 26 -5.95 -9.65 -6.38
C PRO A 26 -7.36 -9.34 -6.89
N CYS A 27 -7.67 -8.06 -7.09
CA CYS A 27 -8.96 -7.65 -7.62
C CYS A 27 -9.16 -8.15 -9.06
N LYS A 28 -10.42 -8.40 -9.47
CA LYS A 28 -10.77 -8.85 -10.83
C LYS A 28 -11.99 -8.09 -11.37
N GLY A 29 -11.90 -7.60 -12.61
CA GLY A 29 -13.00 -6.95 -13.29
C GLY A 29 -13.36 -5.59 -12.68
N GLU A 30 -14.66 -5.29 -12.57
CA GLU A 30 -15.16 -3.96 -12.20
C GLU A 30 -14.72 -3.49 -10.81
N GLU A 31 -14.53 -4.38 -9.84
CA GLU A 31 -14.10 -4.01 -8.47
C GLU A 31 -12.73 -3.30 -8.45
N CYS A 32 -11.89 -3.49 -9.47
CA CYS A 32 -10.61 -2.81 -9.59
C CYS A 32 -10.72 -1.32 -9.95
N TYR A 33 -11.91 -0.86 -10.35
CA TYR A 33 -12.16 0.48 -10.87
C TYR A 33 -13.14 1.29 -10.02
N VAL A 34 -13.84 0.66 -9.08
CA VAL A 34 -14.74 1.33 -8.13
C VAL A 34 -13.91 2.24 -7.22
N GLN A 35 -14.12 3.56 -7.33
CA GLN A 35 -13.46 4.54 -6.48
C GLN A 35 -14.29 4.80 -5.22
N PRO A 36 -13.67 4.82 -4.02
CA PRO A 36 -14.36 5.16 -2.79
C PRO A 36 -14.70 6.65 -2.73
N GLU A 37 -15.83 6.95 -2.11
CA GLU A 37 -16.29 8.32 -1.90
C GLU A 37 -15.88 8.86 -0.51
N GLY A 38 -15.87 10.19 -0.36
CA GLY A 38 -15.63 10.82 0.94
C GLY A 38 -14.19 10.76 1.45
N CYS A 39 -13.22 10.42 0.60
CA CYS A 39 -11.82 10.33 1.00
C CYS A 39 -11.19 11.72 1.19
N LYS A 40 -10.90 12.06 2.45
CA LYS A 40 -10.36 13.38 2.84
C LYS A 40 -8.91 13.63 2.43
N TYR A 41 -8.13 12.57 2.24
CA TYR A 41 -6.68 12.61 2.08
C TYR A 41 -6.22 11.97 0.76
N GLY A 42 -7.12 11.91 -0.23
CA GLY A 42 -6.88 11.27 -1.52
C GLY A 42 -7.25 9.78 -1.55
N ILE A 43 -7.06 9.18 -2.73
CA ILE A 43 -7.33 7.76 -3.01
C ILE A 43 -6.09 7.08 -3.60
N ALA A 44 -5.90 5.81 -3.29
CA ALA A 44 -4.83 5.01 -3.85
C ALA A 44 -5.27 3.55 -4.01
N LYS A 45 -4.55 2.80 -4.84
CA LYS A 45 -4.72 1.34 -4.89
C LYS A 45 -4.10 0.68 -3.65
N ASP A 46 -4.82 -0.29 -3.09
CA ASP A 46 -4.31 -1.20 -2.08
C ASP A 46 -3.31 -2.22 -2.68
N ALA A 47 -2.76 -3.09 -1.85
CA ALA A 47 -1.80 -4.13 -2.26
C ALA A 47 -2.37 -5.10 -3.32
N CYS A 48 -3.69 -5.19 -3.44
CA CYS A 48 -4.40 -6.11 -4.31
C CYS A 48 -5.09 -5.40 -5.50
N GLY A 49 -4.84 -4.10 -5.69
CA GLY A 49 -5.29 -3.33 -6.83
C GLY A 49 -6.62 -2.60 -6.69
N ARG A 50 -7.30 -2.66 -5.53
CA ARG A 50 -8.59 -1.98 -5.27
C ARG A 50 -8.35 -0.54 -4.83
N TRP A 51 -9.20 0.39 -5.26
CA TRP A 51 -9.12 1.76 -4.77
C TRP A 51 -9.61 1.86 -3.32
N GLN A 52 -8.84 2.55 -2.48
CA GLN A 52 -9.17 2.82 -1.08
C GLN A 52 -8.84 4.27 -0.72
N CYS A 53 -9.48 4.81 0.31
CA CYS A 53 -9.08 6.10 0.87
C CYS A 53 -7.68 6.00 1.46
N MET A 54 -6.87 7.04 1.26
CA MET A 54 -5.56 7.15 1.88
C MET A 54 -5.69 7.58 3.35
N ALA A 55 -4.72 7.18 4.17
CA ALA A 55 -4.64 7.49 5.58
C ALA A 55 -4.18 8.94 5.82
N GLY A 56 -4.84 9.61 6.76
CA GLY A 56 -4.52 10.97 7.21
C GLY A 56 -3.44 11.02 8.30
N PRO A 57 -3.09 12.22 8.78
CA PRO A 57 -2.06 12.39 9.79
C PRO A 57 -2.35 11.62 11.08
N GLY A 58 -1.34 10.94 11.64
CA GLY A 58 -1.44 10.13 12.85
C GLY A 58 -2.18 8.79 12.70
N GLN A 59 -2.84 8.55 11.57
CA GLN A 59 -3.53 7.28 11.28
C GLN A 59 -2.54 6.18 10.92
N ARG A 60 -3.00 4.92 11.04
CA ARG A 60 -2.20 3.72 10.78
C ARG A 60 -1.80 3.61 9.30
N CYS A 61 -0.59 3.13 9.04
CA CYS A 61 -0.08 2.90 7.70
C CYS A 61 1.01 1.81 7.67
N GLY A 62 1.42 1.44 6.46
CA GLY A 62 2.59 0.60 6.20
C GLY A 62 2.26 -0.89 6.14
N GLY A 63 3.15 -1.71 6.69
CA GLY A 63 3.15 -3.15 6.42
C GLY A 63 3.67 -3.48 5.03
N ARG A 64 3.88 -4.77 4.75
CA ARG A 64 4.26 -5.25 3.42
C ARG A 64 3.24 -4.78 2.38
N ASP A 65 3.72 -4.20 1.27
CA ASP A 65 2.89 -3.68 0.18
C ASP A 65 1.83 -2.64 0.61
N SER A 66 2.06 -1.95 1.74
CA SER A 66 1.12 -0.97 2.32
C SER A 66 -0.27 -1.53 2.67
N HIS A 67 -0.38 -2.82 2.96
CA HIS A 67 -1.67 -3.46 3.32
C HIS A 67 -2.32 -2.89 4.59
N LEU A 68 -1.56 -2.22 5.47
CA LEU A 68 -2.10 -1.54 6.66
C LEU A 68 -2.54 -0.09 6.37
N GLY A 69 -2.42 0.37 5.13
CA GLY A 69 -2.79 1.70 4.70
C GLY A 69 -1.64 2.48 4.08
N LYS A 70 -1.97 3.35 3.12
CA LYS A 70 -1.04 4.27 2.47
C LYS A 70 -1.37 5.69 2.90
N CYS A 71 -0.36 6.45 3.33
CA CYS A 71 -0.54 7.86 3.70
C CYS A 71 -0.89 8.70 2.47
N GLY A 72 -1.79 9.67 2.65
CA GLY A 72 -2.10 10.68 1.64
C GLY A 72 -0.89 11.53 1.26
N ASP A 73 -1.01 12.28 0.16
CA ASP A 73 0.08 13.08 -0.38
C ASP A 73 0.59 14.11 0.64
N GLY A 74 1.92 14.29 0.68
CA GLY A 74 2.61 15.17 1.63
C GLY A 74 2.98 14.54 2.97
N MET A 75 2.64 13.27 3.17
CA MET A 75 2.93 12.53 4.39
C MET A 75 3.76 11.27 4.12
N THR A 76 4.47 10.80 5.15
CA THR A 76 5.28 9.58 5.09
C THR A 76 4.88 8.63 6.20
N CYS A 77 4.86 7.33 5.91
CA CYS A 77 4.62 6.31 6.93
C CYS A 77 5.86 6.09 7.79
N LYS A 78 5.79 6.40 9.09
CA LYS A 78 6.89 6.20 10.04
C LYS A 78 6.38 5.67 11.37
N CYS A 79 6.98 4.56 11.84
CA CYS A 79 6.53 3.78 13.00
C CYS A 79 5.03 3.41 12.91
N GLY A 80 4.58 2.97 11.73
CA GLY A 80 3.21 2.54 11.49
C GLY A 80 2.16 3.67 11.51
N LYS A 81 2.57 4.94 11.50
CA LYS A 81 1.67 6.10 11.45
C LYS A 81 2.08 7.11 10.38
N CYS A 82 1.10 7.79 9.79
CA CYS A 82 1.35 8.85 8.83
C CYS A 82 1.86 10.12 9.53
N ARG A 83 3.01 10.62 9.08
CA ARG A 83 3.68 11.81 9.61
C ARG A 83 3.80 12.87 8.52
N GLY A 84 3.70 14.14 8.91
CA GLY A 84 3.70 15.28 7.98
C GLY A 84 2.33 15.93 7.88
N CYS A 85 2.14 16.73 6.83
CA CYS A 85 0.91 17.49 6.57
C CYS A 85 0.24 17.00 5.29
N SER A 86 -1.09 16.90 5.27
CA SER A 86 -1.80 16.49 4.06
C SER A 86 -1.85 17.60 3.01
N ILE A 87 -1.44 17.28 1.79
CA ILE A 87 -1.56 18.17 0.63
C ILE A 87 -3.03 18.38 0.22
N ASP A 88 -3.86 17.34 0.24
CA ASP A 88 -5.28 17.48 -0.13
C ASP A 88 -6.05 18.38 0.84
N ARG A 89 -5.75 18.28 2.14
CA ARG A 89 -6.32 19.19 3.14
C ARG A 89 -5.80 20.62 2.96
N PHE A 90 -4.51 20.77 2.67
CA PHE A 90 -3.93 22.09 2.38
C PHE A 90 -4.58 22.76 1.17
N LYS A 91 -4.83 22.02 0.07
CA LYS A 91 -5.57 22.50 -1.10
C LYS A 91 -7.01 22.94 -0.76
N ALA A 92 -7.62 22.30 0.23
CA ALA A 92 -8.92 22.69 0.76
C ALA A 92 -8.85 23.85 1.79
N GLY A 93 -7.69 24.50 1.97
CA GLY A 93 -7.49 25.60 2.91
C GLY A 93 -7.36 25.19 4.37
N ILE A 94 -7.12 23.89 4.64
CA ILE A 94 -7.04 23.34 5.99
C ILE A 94 -5.63 22.79 6.23
N ILE A 95 -4.90 23.39 7.17
CA ILE A 95 -3.60 22.87 7.59
C ILE A 95 -3.84 21.74 8.60
N GLU A 96 -3.70 20.50 8.14
CA GLU A 96 -3.88 19.31 8.96
C GLU A 96 -2.60 18.47 8.93
N CYS A 97 -1.93 18.40 10.09
CA CYS A 97 -0.63 17.77 10.24
C CYS A 97 -0.58 16.87 11.48
N ASP A 98 0.29 15.88 11.46
CA ASP A 98 0.60 15.09 12.66
C ASP A 98 1.52 15.93 13.56
N ALA A 99 1.08 16.18 14.79
CA ALA A 99 1.81 17.04 15.73
C ALA A 99 3.04 16.37 16.37
N ASN A 100 3.25 15.07 16.16
CA ASN A 100 4.32 14.32 16.80
C ASN A 100 5.56 14.24 15.89
N THR A 101 6.50 15.15 16.14
CA THR A 101 7.73 15.30 15.35
C THR A 101 8.82 14.27 15.70
N THR A 102 8.71 13.62 16.86
CA THR A 102 9.66 12.59 17.35
C THR A 102 8.96 11.23 17.43
N PRO A 103 8.84 10.51 16.30
CA PRO A 103 8.14 9.24 16.28
C PRO A 103 8.93 8.18 17.07
N VAL A 104 8.32 7.62 18.11
CA VAL A 104 8.83 6.47 18.84
C VAL A 104 8.34 5.22 18.11
N CYS A 105 9.28 4.43 17.60
CA CYS A 105 9.04 3.08 17.09
C CYS A 105 9.31 2.11 18.24
N TYR A 106 8.28 1.43 18.73
CA TYR A 106 8.40 0.34 19.71
C TYR A 106 8.15 -1.00 19.05
#